data_AF-A0A9E2I8H0-F1
#
_entry.id   AF-A0A9E2I8H0-F1
#
_cell.length_a   1.000
_cell.length_b   1.000
_cell.length_c   1.000
_cell.angle_alpha   90.00
_cell.angle_beta   90.00
_cell.angle_gamma   90.00
#
_symmetry.space_group_name_H-M   'P 1'
#
loop_
_entity.id
_entity.type
_entity.pdbx_description
1 polymer ?
#
loop_
_entity_poly.entity_id
_entity_poly.type
_entity_poly.pdbx_seq_one_letter_code
_entity_poly.pdbx_strand_id
1 'polypeptide(L)'
;MQDAPARSWGSYPAYKGRALKHVRDLVQEWNALYGFEYHQIRVKDMHTQWGSCSSDRRLNFNYRLYFLPKHLADYIVVHELCHLAEMNHSHKFWRLVAQQIPDYKKRRQELKRILL
;
A
#
# COMPACT_ATOMS: atom_id res chain seq x y z
N MET A 1 6.46 -4.44 -16.84
CA MET A 1 5.21 -5.19 -16.63
C MET A 1 5.62 -6.53 -16.02
N GLN A 2 5.58 -6.65 -14.69
CA GLN A 2 5.92 -7.89 -14.00
C GLN A 2 4.60 -8.51 -13.56
N ASP A 3 4.29 -9.69 -14.09
CA ASP A 3 3.17 -10.50 -13.64
C ASP A 3 3.42 -10.95 -12.20
N ALA A 4 2.42 -10.82 -11.34
CA ALA A 4 2.51 -11.31 -9.96
C ALA A 4 2.81 -12.82 -9.98
N PRO A 5 3.86 -13.30 -9.29
CA PRO A 5 4.27 -14.69 -9.40
C PRO A 5 3.18 -15.62 -8.87
N ALA A 6 2.86 -16.64 -9.66
CA ALA A 6 2.07 -17.77 -9.21
C ALA A 6 2.81 -18.50 -8.07
N ARG A 7 2.29 -18.37 -6.85
CA ARG A 7 2.45 -19.25 -5.67
C ARG A 7 3.78 -19.30 -4.91
N SER A 8 4.74 -18.41 -5.16
CA SER A 8 5.92 -18.29 -4.30
C SER A 8 6.44 -16.87 -4.26
N TRP A 9 6.22 -16.19 -3.14
CA TRP A 9 6.87 -14.91 -2.86
C TRP A 9 8.33 -15.17 -2.50
N GLY A 10 9.27 -14.38 -3.03
CA GLY A 10 10.67 -14.48 -2.61
C GLY A 10 10.84 -14.24 -1.10
N SER A 11 11.95 -14.66 -0.49
CA SER A 11 12.10 -14.53 0.97
C SER A 11 12.15 -13.07 1.44
N TYR A 12 11.51 -12.78 2.58
CA TYR A 12 11.49 -11.43 3.16
C TYR A 12 12.88 -10.83 3.34
N PRO A 13 13.90 -11.51 3.92
CA PRO A 13 15.24 -10.95 4.05
C PRO A 13 15.87 -10.54 2.71
N ALA A 14 15.63 -11.31 1.63
CA ALA A 14 16.19 -11.03 0.32
C ALA A 14 15.57 -9.81 -0.37
N TYR A 15 14.32 -9.46 -0.03
CA TYR A 15 13.57 -8.40 -0.70
C TYR A 15 13.28 -7.18 0.17
N LYS A 16 13.46 -7.25 1.50
CA LYS A 16 13.15 -6.15 2.44
C LYS A 16 13.72 -4.80 1.99
N GLY A 17 14.99 -4.75 1.58
CA GLY A 17 15.64 -3.51 1.14
C GLY A 17 15.01 -2.93 -0.13
N ARG A 18 14.78 -3.77 -1.15
CA ARG A 18 14.14 -3.37 -2.41
C ARG A 18 12.69 -2.94 -2.21
N ALA A 19 11.94 -3.71 -1.43
CA ALA A 19 10.56 -3.38 -1.08
C ALA A 19 10.47 -2.07 -0.30
N LEU A 20 11.37 -1.83 0.67
CA LEU A 20 11.40 -0.57 1.42
C LEU A 20 11.70 0.63 0.51
N LYS A 21 12.65 0.50 -0.41
CA LYS A 21 12.92 1.56 -1.39
C LYS A 21 11.69 1.82 -2.27
N HIS A 22 11.13 0.76 -2.85
CA HIS A 22 9.96 0.86 -3.72
C HIS A 22 8.75 1.51 -3.04
N VAL A 23 8.42 1.07 -1.82
CA VAL A 23 7.34 1.64 -1.02
C VAL A 23 7.60 3.11 -0.69
N ARG A 24 8.83 3.50 -0.35
CA ARG A 24 9.17 4.91 -0.08
C ARG A 24 8.97 5.78 -1.31
N ASP A 25 9.42 5.32 -2.47
CA ASP A 25 9.26 6.04 -3.72
C ASP A 25 7.77 6.27 -4.03
N LEU A 26 6.93 5.23 -3.88
CA LEU A 26 5.48 5.34 -4.06
C LEU A 26 4.81 6.25 -3.02
N VAL A 27 5.18 6.12 -1.74
CA VAL A 27 4.64 6.98 -0.68
C VAL A 27 4.99 8.44 -0.95
N GLN A 28 6.22 8.73 -1.35
CA GLN A 28 6.63 10.09 -1.69
C GLN A 28 5.86 10.65 -2.89
N GLU A 29 5.73 9.86 -3.97
CA GLU A 29 4.99 10.24 -5.19
C GLU A 29 3.53 10.59 -4.86
N TRP A 30 2.81 9.68 -4.20
CA TRP A 30 1.40 9.86 -3.90
C TRP A 30 1.16 10.90 -2.80
N ASN A 31 2.02 10.96 -1.79
CA ASN A 31 1.86 11.93 -0.71
C ASN A 31 2.16 13.36 -1.16
N ALA A 32 2.90 13.57 -2.25
CA ALA A 32 3.06 14.91 -2.84
C ALA A 32 1.73 15.53 -3.28
N LEU A 33 0.71 14.71 -3.56
CA LEU A 33 -0.63 15.16 -3.94
C LEU A 33 -1.53 15.46 -2.73
N TYR A 34 -1.25 14.84 -1.58
CA TYR A 34 -2.05 14.98 -0.36
C TYR A 34 -1.46 15.94 0.67
N GLY A 35 -0.13 15.96 0.80
CA GLY A 35 0.58 16.74 1.82
C GLY A 35 0.40 16.23 3.24
N PHE A 36 0.10 14.94 3.46
CA PHE A 36 -0.04 14.40 4.81
C PHE A 36 1.32 14.22 5.49
N GLU A 37 1.41 14.54 6.77
CA GLU A 37 2.59 14.16 7.56
C GLU A 37 2.48 12.71 8.03
N TYR A 38 3.62 12.01 8.09
CA TYR A 38 3.74 10.67 8.64
C TYR A 38 5.07 10.53 9.37
N HIS A 39 5.14 9.67 10.38
CA HIS A 39 6.33 9.52 11.22
C HIS A 39 7.32 8.49 10.67
N GLN A 40 6.82 7.35 10.17
CA GLN A 40 7.70 6.26 9.75
C GLN A 40 7.03 5.38 8.69
N ILE A 41 7.85 4.91 7.74
CA ILE A 41 7.50 3.84 6.80
C ILE A 41 8.28 2.58 7.18
N ARG A 42 7.59 1.45 7.31
CA ARG A 42 8.19 0.14 7.55
C ARG A 42 7.68 -0.89 6.56
N VAL A 43 8.57 -1.81 6.20
CA VAL A 43 8.22 -3.01 5.44
C VAL A 43 8.40 -4.24 6.33
N LYS A 44 7.42 -5.14 6.30
CA LYS A 44 7.34 -6.35 7.13
C LYS A 44 6.91 -7.56 6.30
N ASP A 45 7.16 -8.76 6.82
CA ASP A 45 6.46 -9.97 6.38
C ASP A 45 5.12 -10.04 7.12
N MET A 46 4.03 -9.71 6.44
CA MET A 46 2.68 -9.71 7.00
C MET A 46 1.87 -10.84 6.36
N HIS A 47 1.09 -11.57 7.15
CA HIS A 47 0.36 -12.75 6.68
C HIS A 47 -1.12 -12.47 6.36
N THR A 48 -1.68 -11.37 6.86
CA THR A 48 -3.13 -11.11 6.78
C THR A 48 -3.48 -9.78 6.11
N GLN A 49 -2.51 -8.90 5.88
CA GLN A 49 -2.73 -7.54 5.40
C GLN A 49 -1.61 -7.09 4.45
N TRP A 50 -1.98 -6.22 3.50
CA TRP A 50 -1.07 -5.59 2.56
C TRP A 50 -0.40 -4.33 3.13
N GLY A 51 -1.09 -3.65 4.04
CA GLY A 51 -0.59 -2.48 4.74
C GLY A 51 -1.39 -2.23 6.03
N SER A 52 -0.90 -1.28 6.82
CA SER A 52 -1.62 -0.70 7.95
C SER A 52 -1.05 0.66 8.36
N CYS A 53 -1.94 1.54 8.80
CA CYS A 53 -1.61 2.82 9.43
C CYS A 53 -2.03 2.81 10.91
N SER A 54 -1.15 3.26 11.81
CA SER A 54 -1.49 3.46 13.23
C SER A 54 -1.90 4.90 13.52
N SER A 55 -2.63 5.14 14.61
CA SER A 55 -2.93 6.49 15.15
C SER A 55 -1.69 7.38 15.31
N ASP A 56 -0.53 6.79 15.66
CA ASP A 56 0.79 7.46 15.69
C ASP A 56 1.41 7.72 14.28
N ARG A 57 0.58 7.79 13.23
CA ARG A 57 0.98 8.15 11.86
C ARG A 57 2.12 7.30 11.29
N ARG A 58 2.17 6.00 11.64
CA ARG A 58 3.18 5.05 11.14
C ARG A 58 2.55 4.16 10.08
N LEU A 59 3.16 4.15 8.90
CA LEU A 59 2.75 3.34 7.77
C LEU A 59 3.55 2.04 7.76
N ASN A 60 2.86 0.90 7.71
CA ASN A 60 3.45 -0.42 7.56
C ASN A 60 2.96 -1.03 6.26
N PHE A 61 3.85 -1.70 5.54
CA PHE A 61 3.54 -2.34 4.28
C PHE A 61 4.11 -3.76 4.25
N ASN A 62 3.43 -4.65 3.53
CA ASN A 62 3.93 -5.98 3.26
C ASN A 62 5.06 -5.91 2.22
N TYR A 63 6.17 -6.63 2.41
CA TYR A 63 7.26 -6.63 1.42
C TYR A 63 6.82 -7.16 0.05
N ARG A 64 5.78 -8.01 0.04
CA ARG A 64 5.20 -8.58 -1.19
C ARG A 64 4.63 -7.53 -2.14
N LEU A 65 4.39 -6.31 -1.65
CA LEU A 65 3.96 -5.16 -2.45
C LEU A 65 4.94 -4.85 -3.60
N TYR A 66 6.23 -5.21 -3.44
CA TYR A 66 7.25 -5.11 -4.49
C TYR A 66 6.96 -5.96 -5.74
N PHE A 67 6.22 -7.05 -5.60
CA PHE A 67 5.90 -7.98 -6.69
C PHE A 67 4.51 -7.73 -7.30
N LEU A 68 3.75 -6.78 -6.74
CA LEU A 68 2.44 -6.47 -7.26
C LEU A 68 2.57 -5.64 -8.55
N PRO A 69 1.62 -5.79 -9.49
CA PRO A 69 1.41 -4.80 -10.53
C PRO A 69 1.32 -3.40 -9.94
N LYS A 70 1.94 -2.41 -10.60
CA LYS A 70 2.06 -1.04 -10.08
C LYS A 70 0.72 -0.46 -9.63
N HIS A 71 -0.35 -0.68 -10.39
CA HIS A 71 -1.66 -0.12 -10.06
C HIS A 71 -2.24 -0.64 -8.74
N LEU A 72 -1.93 -1.88 -8.35
CA LEU A 72 -2.34 -2.44 -7.06
C LEU A 72 -1.45 -1.95 -5.92
N ALA A 73 -0.13 -1.84 -6.16
CA ALA A 73 0.80 -1.22 -5.21
C ALA A 73 0.41 0.24 -4.92
N ASP A 74 0.11 1.03 -5.95
CA ASP A 74 -0.41 2.40 -5.85
C ASP A 74 -1.68 2.45 -4.99
N TYR A 75 -2.63 1.53 -5.24
CA TYR A 75 -3.88 1.46 -4.48
C TYR A 75 -3.64 1.22 -2.99
N ILE A 76 -2.76 0.29 -2.63
CA ILE A 76 -2.45 0.01 -1.22
C ILE A 76 -1.76 1.21 -0.58
N VAL A 77 -0.80 1.84 -1.25
CA VAL A 77 -0.11 3.04 -0.72
C VAL A 77 -1.07 4.20 -0.49
N VAL A 78 -1.93 4.51 -1.47
CA VAL A 78 -2.96 5.55 -1.33
C VAL A 78 -3.95 5.21 -0.21
N HIS A 79 -4.32 3.93 -0.07
CA HIS A 79 -5.19 3.48 1.02
C HIS A 79 -4.60 3.78 2.39
N GLU A 80 -3.34 3.40 2.62
CA GLU A 80 -2.67 3.64 3.89
C GLU A 80 -2.38 5.13 4.13
N LEU A 81 -2.07 5.91 3.09
CA LEU A 81 -1.95 7.37 3.19
C LEU A 81 -3.26 8.02 3.64
N CYS A 82 -4.39 7.59 3.08
CA CYS A 82 -5.70 8.13 3.44
C CYS A 82 -6.06 7.87 4.91
N HIS A 83 -5.50 6.83 5.53
CA HIS A 83 -5.66 6.59 6.96
C HIS A 83 -5.01 7.66 7.84
N LEU A 84 -4.03 8.43 7.34
CA LEU A 84 -3.44 9.56 8.06
C LEU A 84 -4.46 10.70 8.30
N ALA A 85 -5.49 10.79 7.46
CA ALA A 85 -6.56 11.78 7.59
C ALA A 85 -7.86 11.19 8.18
N GLU A 86 -8.16 9.91 7.88
CA GLU A 86 -9.37 9.24 8.36
C GLU A 86 -9.08 7.77 8.71
N MET A 87 -9.02 7.46 10.01
CA MET A 87 -8.60 6.13 10.50
C MET A 87 -9.59 5.00 10.21
N ASN A 88 -10.87 5.32 9.96
CA ASN A 88 -11.90 4.34 9.65
C ASN A 88 -12.25 4.38 8.15
N HIS A 89 -12.85 3.30 7.62
CA HIS A 89 -13.29 3.23 6.22
C HIS A 89 -14.63 3.95 5.96
N SER A 90 -14.84 5.14 6.53
CA SER A 90 -16.06 5.94 6.30
C SER A 90 -16.18 6.48 4.87
N HIS A 91 -17.30 7.13 4.57
CA HIS A 91 -17.49 7.86 3.32
C HIS A 91 -16.39 8.91 3.05
N LYS A 92 -15.87 9.56 4.11
CA LYS A 92 -14.78 10.54 3.97
C LYS A 92 -13.50 9.86 3.51
N PHE A 93 -13.15 8.72 4.10
CA PHE A 93 -12.00 7.91 3.70
C PHE A 93 -12.09 7.51 2.22
N TRP A 94 -13.21 6.91 1.80
CA TRP A 94 -13.34 6.47 0.41
C TRP A 94 -13.37 7.62 -0.59
N ARG A 95 -13.83 8.81 -0.17
CA ARG A 95 -13.73 10.03 -0.98
C ARG A 95 -12.26 10.43 -1.17
N LEU A 96 -11.42 10.39 -0.14
CA LEU A 96 -9.99 10.68 -0.26
C LEU A 96 -9.29 9.70 -1.18
N VAL A 97 -9.59 8.40 -1.07
CA VAL A 97 -9.03 7.38 -1.97
C VAL A 97 -9.46 7.65 -3.42
N ALA A 98 -10.74 7.93 -3.64
CA ALA A 98 -11.30 8.16 -4.98
C ALA A 98 -10.78 9.43 -5.66
N GLN A 99 -10.25 10.42 -4.92
CA GLN A 99 -9.65 11.63 -5.49
C GLN A 99 -8.43 11.30 -6.36
N GLN A 100 -7.62 10.32 -5.95
CA GLN A 100 -6.39 9.95 -6.67
C GLN A 100 -6.55 8.64 -7.45
N ILE A 101 -7.41 7.74 -6.98
CA ILE A 101 -7.66 6.44 -7.61
C ILE A 101 -9.18 6.28 -7.80
N PRO A 102 -9.78 6.89 -8.84
CA PRO A 102 -11.23 6.83 -9.06
C PRO A 102 -11.72 5.40 -9.33
N ASP A 103 -10.86 4.52 -9.85
CA ASP A 103 -11.15 3.11 -10.10
C ASP A 103 -10.87 2.18 -8.92
N TYR A 104 -10.71 2.71 -7.69
CA TYR A 104 -10.28 1.95 -6.50
C TYR A 104 -11.13 0.69 -6.23
N LYS A 105 -12.43 0.73 -6.56
CA LYS A 105 -13.32 -0.42 -6.38
C LYS A 105 -12.87 -1.62 -7.22
N LYS A 106 -12.41 -1.39 -8.46
CA LYS A 106 -11.90 -2.43 -9.36
C LYS A 106 -10.59 -3.00 -8.82
N ARG A 107 -9.65 -2.12 -8.45
CA ARG A 107 -8.35 -2.51 -7.87
C ARG A 107 -8.51 -3.29 -6.57
N ARG A 108 -9.46 -2.90 -5.71
CA ARG A 108 -9.80 -3.65 -4.48
C ARG A 108 -10.35 -5.04 -4.80
N GLN A 109 -11.17 -5.20 -5.83
CA GLN A 109 -11.67 -6.51 -6.25
C GLN A 109 -10.57 -7.40 -6.81
N GLU A 110 -9.66 -6.82 -7.59
CA GLU A 110 -8.48 -7.54 -8.11
C GLU A 110 -7.56 -7.98 -6.97
N LEU A 111 -7.27 -7.09 -6.02
CA LEU A 111 -6.41 -7.38 -4.87
C LEU A 111 -6.95 -8.53 -4.01
N LYS A 112 -8.28 -8.66 -3.88
CA LYS A 112 -8.92 -9.79 -3.16
C LYS A 112 -8.63 -11.16 -3.79
N ARG A 113 -8.23 -11.21 -5.05
CA ARG A 113 -7.87 -12.47 -5.75
C ARG A 113 -6.41 -12.86 -5.49
N ILE A 114 -5.61 -11.96 -4.91
CA ILE A 114 -4.22 -12.21 -4.56
C ILE A 114 -4.16 -12.60 -3.08
N LEU A 115 -3.77 -13.85 -2.84
CA LEU A 115 -3.62 -14.40 -1.50
C LEU A 115 -2.29 -13.94 -0.87
N LEU A 116 -2.33 -13.64 0.42
CA LEU A 116 -1.15 -13.42 1.26
C LEU A 116 -0.70 -14.69 1.95
#